data_AF-A0A5J9U858-F1
#
_entry.id   AF-A0A5J9U858-F1
#
_cell.length_a   1.000
_cell.length_b   1.000
_cell.length_c   1.000
_cell.angle_alpha   90.00
_cell.angle_beta   90.00
_cell.angle_gamma   90.00
#
_symmetry.space_group_name_H-M   'P 1'
#
loop_
_entity.id
_entity.type
_entity.pdbx_description
1 polymer ?
#
loop_
_entity_poly.entity_id
_entity_poly.type
_entity_poly.pdbx_seq_one_letter_code
_entity_poly.pdbx_strand_id
1 'polypeptide(L)'
;MLNLVPGKTLAVNSVLQLHRLLVDPDADSAVPTPIDTLLDWLTGIQPRVFTVVEQEADHNRPSLLERFTNALFHYAAMFDSMEAVGCRNVFAEAYLRAEIFDVRHELVGRWRDRLARAGLTQLPFGPRALAQATERLLGLTAAFRGGAGYGVLECGGSFALGWHDRPLYSATAWRATGADAASAVNDTAVGGSKGNRNVVENRQ
;
A
#
# COMPACT_ATOMS: atom_id res chain seq x y z
N MET A 1 -10.57 18.71 7.44
CA MET A 1 -9.21 18.94 6.93
C MET A 1 -8.20 18.41 7.95
N LEU A 2 -7.08 17.84 7.49
CA LEU A 2 -6.01 17.37 8.37
C LEU A 2 -5.18 18.56 8.89
N ASN A 3 -4.86 18.56 10.19
CA ASN A 3 -4.05 19.60 10.82
C ASN A 3 -2.56 19.28 10.66
N LEU A 4 -1.97 19.66 9.53
CA LEU A 4 -0.55 19.45 9.26
C LEU A 4 0.29 20.48 10.05
N VAL A 5 1.26 19.98 10.82
CA VAL A 5 2.21 20.82 11.56
C VAL A 5 3.50 20.96 10.73
N PRO A 6 3.94 22.19 10.38
CA PRO A 6 5.17 22.39 9.65
C PRO A 6 6.38 21.73 10.33
N GLY A 7 7.25 21.09 9.55
CA GLY A 7 8.48 20.44 10.02
C GLY A 7 8.30 19.03 10.60
N LYS A 8 7.07 18.51 10.75
CA LYS A 8 6.84 17.11 11.12
C LYS A 8 6.83 16.20 9.88
N THR A 9 7.35 14.99 10.06
CA THR A 9 7.29 13.95 9.02
C THR A 9 5.89 13.37 8.95
N LEU A 10 5.32 13.32 7.75
CA LEU A 10 4.00 12.75 7.49
C LEU A 10 4.11 11.33 6.93
N ALA A 11 3.37 10.40 7.52
CA ALA A 11 3.12 9.07 6.98
C ALA A 11 1.62 8.92 6.73
N VAL A 12 1.25 8.40 5.55
CA VAL A 12 -0.13 8.09 5.21
C VAL A 12 -0.26 6.58 5.06
N ASN A 13 -1.32 6.00 5.62
CA ASN A 13 -1.63 4.59 5.49
C ASN A 13 -3.04 4.44 4.96
N SER A 14 -3.18 3.69 3.87
CA SER A 14 -4.47 3.30 3.29
C SER A 14 -4.57 1.78 3.29
N VAL A 15 -5.63 1.26 3.90
CA VAL A 15 -5.89 -0.18 4.00
C VAL A 15 -7.32 -0.44 3.52
N LEU A 16 -7.44 -1.08 2.36
CA LEU A 16 -8.71 -1.46 1.72
C LEU A 16 -9.66 -0.27 1.54
N GLN A 17 -9.14 0.87 1.08
CA GLN A 17 -9.95 2.10 0.89
C GLN A 17 -9.87 2.66 -0.53
N LEU A 18 -8.76 2.49 -1.25
CA LEU A 18 -8.59 3.19 -2.53
C LEU A 18 -9.47 2.59 -3.62
N HIS A 19 -9.70 1.27 -3.59
CA HIS A 19 -10.54 0.58 -4.57
C HIS A 19 -11.97 1.13 -4.61
N ARG A 20 -12.47 1.70 -3.49
CA ARG A 20 -13.80 2.31 -3.38
C ARG A 20 -13.93 3.62 -4.17
N LEU A 21 -12.81 4.18 -4.60
CA LEU A 21 -12.73 5.39 -5.42
C LEU A 21 -12.56 5.08 -6.92
N LEU A 22 -12.45 3.79 -7.27
CA LEU A 22 -12.42 3.35 -8.65
C LEU A 22 -13.80 3.49 -9.27
N VAL A 23 -13.83 4.03 -10.47
CA VAL A 23 -15.04 4.15 -11.30
C VAL A 23 -15.04 3.07 -12.38
N ASP A 24 -16.16 2.97 -13.08
CA ASP A 24 -16.30 2.04 -14.18
C ASP A 24 -15.25 2.30 -15.27
N PRO A 25 -14.61 1.26 -15.85
CA PRO A 25 -13.73 1.44 -17.00
C PRO A 25 -14.42 2.09 -18.21
N ASP A 26 -15.75 2.02 -18.30
CA ASP A 26 -16.53 2.68 -19.35
C ASP A 26 -16.86 4.16 -19.02
N ALA A 27 -16.41 4.67 -17.88
CA ALA A 27 -16.61 6.08 -17.49
C ALA A 27 -15.78 7.03 -18.38
N ASP A 28 -16.35 8.22 -18.62
CA ASP A 28 -15.73 9.24 -19.48
C ASP A 28 -14.34 9.64 -18.94
N SER A 29 -13.30 9.37 -19.74
CA SER A 29 -11.91 9.65 -19.39
C SER A 29 -11.60 11.15 -19.31
N ALA A 30 -12.51 12.01 -19.76
CA ALA A 30 -12.34 13.46 -19.69
C ALA A 30 -12.53 14.03 -18.27
N VAL A 31 -13.15 13.28 -17.36
CA VAL A 31 -13.42 13.73 -15.98
C VAL A 31 -12.43 13.10 -15.02
N PRO A 32 -11.70 13.89 -14.20
CA PRO A 32 -10.83 13.36 -13.16
C PRO A 32 -11.62 12.43 -12.23
N THR A 33 -11.11 11.21 -12.03
CA THR A 33 -11.81 10.26 -11.17
C THR A 33 -11.61 10.63 -9.69
N PRO A 34 -12.47 10.16 -8.77
CA PRO A 34 -12.30 10.42 -7.34
C PRO A 34 -10.93 9.99 -6.81
N ILE A 35 -10.39 8.89 -7.34
CA ILE A 35 -9.04 8.43 -6.98
C ILE A 35 -7.96 9.40 -7.47
N ASP A 36 -8.09 9.97 -8.68
CA ASP A 36 -7.11 10.92 -9.20
C ASP A 36 -7.09 12.20 -8.35
N THR A 37 -8.27 12.71 -7.97
CA THR A 37 -8.39 13.88 -7.08
C THR A 37 -7.74 13.63 -5.71
N LEU A 38 -7.92 12.42 -5.14
CA LEU A 38 -7.29 12.05 -3.87
C LEU A 38 -5.76 11.98 -4.02
N LEU A 39 -5.28 11.37 -5.10
CA LEU A 39 -3.84 11.19 -5.33
C LEU A 39 -3.13 12.53 -5.60
N ASP A 40 -3.77 13.44 -6.33
CA ASP A 40 -3.28 14.81 -6.55
C ASP A 40 -3.17 15.58 -5.22
N TRP A 41 -4.17 15.47 -4.35
CA TRP A 41 -4.11 16.05 -3.02
C TRP A 41 -3.00 15.40 -2.16
N LEU A 42 -2.87 14.07 -2.24
CA LEU A 42 -1.88 13.32 -1.47
C LEU A 42 -0.45 13.66 -1.90
N THR A 43 -0.19 13.84 -3.19
CA THR A 43 1.13 14.29 -3.66
C THR A 43 1.40 15.75 -3.32
N GLY A 44 0.34 16.59 -3.28
CA GLY A 44 0.43 17.99 -2.82
C GLY A 44 0.88 18.15 -1.36
N ILE A 45 0.47 17.24 -0.46
CA ILE A 45 0.92 17.25 0.95
C ILE A 45 2.26 16.54 1.19
N GLN A 46 2.86 15.95 0.15
CA GLN A 46 4.18 15.31 0.14
C GLN A 46 4.49 14.41 1.36
N PRO A 47 3.76 13.30 1.55
CA PRO A 47 4.05 12.36 2.62
C PRO A 47 5.42 11.72 2.42
N ARG A 48 6.15 11.50 3.52
CA ARG A 48 7.45 10.83 3.52
C ARG A 48 7.34 9.37 3.15
N VAL A 49 6.24 8.75 3.57
CA VAL A 49 5.84 7.40 3.20
C VAL A 49 4.34 7.33 3.05
N PHE A 50 3.88 6.68 1.99
CA PHE A 50 2.50 6.32 1.78
C PHE A 50 2.43 4.79 1.63
N THR A 51 1.72 4.12 2.53
CA THR A 51 1.52 2.67 2.47
C THR A 51 0.12 2.36 1.99
N VAL A 52 0.03 1.40 1.07
CA VAL A 52 -1.23 0.98 0.45
C VAL A 52 -1.34 -0.53 0.61
N VAL A 53 -2.46 -0.96 1.19
CA VAL A 53 -2.86 -2.37 1.25
C VAL A 53 -4.18 -2.52 0.52
N GLU A 54 -4.22 -3.34 -0.52
CA GLU A 54 -5.39 -3.56 -1.37
C GLU A 54 -5.60 -5.06 -1.66
N GLN A 55 -6.81 -5.42 -2.08
CA GLN A 55 -7.11 -6.80 -2.51
C GLN A 55 -6.45 -7.11 -3.84
N GLU A 56 -5.77 -8.25 -3.92
CA GLU A 56 -5.15 -8.74 -5.14
C GLU A 56 -6.19 -9.49 -5.99
N ALA A 57 -7.07 -8.71 -6.62
CA ALA A 57 -8.20 -9.21 -7.38
C ALA A 57 -8.45 -8.35 -8.63
N ASP A 58 -8.89 -8.97 -9.72
CA ASP A 58 -9.19 -8.29 -10.99
C ASP A 58 -10.70 -8.27 -11.23
N HIS A 59 -11.40 -7.48 -10.42
CA HIS A 59 -12.86 -7.35 -10.46
C HIS A 59 -13.32 -6.08 -11.21
N ASN A 60 -12.42 -5.16 -11.57
CA ASN A 60 -12.77 -3.94 -12.31
C ASN A 60 -12.71 -4.10 -13.85
N ARG A 61 -13.06 -5.28 -14.38
CA ARG A 61 -13.13 -5.55 -15.83
C ARG A 61 -14.46 -5.10 -16.43
N PRO A 62 -14.52 -4.70 -17.72
CA PRO A 62 -15.79 -4.31 -18.35
C PRO A 62 -16.75 -5.50 -18.51
N SER A 63 -16.23 -6.70 -18.80
CA SER A 63 -17.05 -7.91 -18.98
C SER A 63 -17.57 -8.47 -17.65
N LEU A 64 -18.90 -8.59 -17.51
CA LEU A 64 -19.53 -9.21 -16.35
C LEU A 64 -19.06 -10.66 -16.13
N LEU A 65 -18.91 -11.43 -17.21
CA LEU A 65 -18.47 -12.82 -17.12
C LEU A 65 -17.05 -12.90 -16.55
N GLU A 66 -16.13 -12.05 -17.02
CA GLU A 66 -14.77 -11.99 -16.47
C GLU A 66 -14.78 -11.59 -14.99
N ARG A 67 -15.53 -10.54 -14.63
CA ARG A 67 -15.66 -10.10 -13.23
C ARG A 67 -16.20 -11.23 -12.35
N PHE A 68 -17.26 -11.90 -12.78
CA PHE A 68 -17.89 -12.99 -12.04
C PHE A 68 -16.94 -14.16 -11.84
N THR A 69 -16.26 -14.60 -12.90
CA THR A 69 -15.31 -15.71 -12.83
C THR A 69 -14.12 -15.36 -11.93
N ASN A 70 -13.56 -14.17 -12.07
CA ASN A 70 -12.44 -13.72 -11.22
C ASN A 70 -12.85 -13.63 -9.75
N ALA A 71 -14.02 -13.03 -9.47
CA ALA A 71 -14.59 -12.94 -8.13
C ALA A 71 -14.85 -14.31 -7.52
N LEU A 72 -15.44 -15.25 -8.27
CA LEU A 72 -15.69 -16.60 -7.80
C LEU A 72 -14.40 -17.27 -7.32
N PHE A 73 -13.34 -17.23 -8.14
CA PHE A 73 -12.06 -17.85 -7.76
C PHE A 73 -11.35 -17.12 -6.62
N HIS A 74 -11.42 -15.78 -6.58
CA HIS A 74 -10.82 -15.00 -5.51
C HIS A 74 -11.51 -15.25 -4.17
N TYR A 75 -12.84 -15.13 -4.12
CA TYR A 75 -13.60 -15.34 -2.88
C TYR A 75 -13.60 -16.81 -2.44
N ALA A 76 -13.57 -17.77 -3.37
CA ALA A 76 -13.39 -19.18 -3.00
C ALA A 76 -12.09 -19.40 -2.21
N ALA A 77 -10.97 -18.84 -2.68
CA ALA A 77 -9.69 -18.92 -1.97
C ALA A 77 -9.73 -18.18 -0.62
N MET A 78 -10.38 -17.02 -0.55
CA MET A 78 -10.58 -16.28 0.70
C MET A 78 -11.36 -17.10 1.73
N PHE A 79 -12.49 -17.68 1.35
CA PHE A 79 -13.32 -18.50 2.23
C PHE A 79 -12.61 -19.76 2.69
N ASP A 80 -11.92 -20.46 1.78
CA ASP A 80 -11.10 -21.63 2.09
C ASP A 80 -9.99 -21.29 3.11
N SER A 81 -9.31 -20.17 2.92
CA SER A 81 -8.28 -19.70 3.85
C SER A 81 -8.82 -19.43 5.27
N MET A 82 -10.00 -18.82 5.38
CA MET A 82 -10.65 -18.55 6.67
C MET A 82 -11.13 -19.84 7.35
N GLU A 83 -11.61 -20.81 6.58
CA GLU A 83 -12.00 -22.12 7.08
C GLU A 83 -10.79 -22.88 7.65
N ALA A 84 -9.63 -22.80 6.98
CA ALA A 84 -8.39 -23.44 7.41
C ALA A 84 -7.91 -22.96 8.80
N VAL A 85 -8.12 -21.69 9.14
CA VAL A 85 -7.80 -21.15 10.47
C VAL A 85 -8.94 -21.34 11.49
N GLY A 86 -10.03 -22.00 11.11
CA GLY A 86 -11.21 -22.17 11.99
C GLY A 86 -11.87 -20.84 12.38
N CYS A 87 -11.48 -19.73 11.74
CA CYS A 87 -12.04 -18.41 11.96
C CYS A 87 -13.28 -18.26 11.06
N ARG A 88 -14.37 -18.95 11.40
CA ARG A 88 -15.70 -18.60 10.87
C ARG A 88 -16.20 -17.34 11.57
N ASN A 89 -15.52 -16.23 11.30
CA ASN A 89 -15.89 -14.94 11.82
C ASN A 89 -17.09 -14.43 10.99
N VAL A 90 -18.28 -14.44 11.60
CA VAL A 90 -19.53 -14.00 10.97
C VAL A 90 -19.41 -12.57 10.44
N PHE A 91 -18.62 -11.71 11.09
CA PHE A 91 -18.37 -10.35 10.61
C PHE A 91 -17.49 -10.32 9.35
N ALA A 92 -16.47 -11.18 9.27
CA ALA A 92 -15.65 -11.29 8.06
C ALA A 92 -16.47 -11.85 6.89
N GLU A 93 -17.28 -12.88 7.15
CA GLU A 93 -18.20 -13.45 6.15
C GLU A 93 -19.24 -12.41 5.69
N ALA A 94 -19.83 -11.64 6.60
CA ALA A 94 -20.76 -10.57 6.26
C ALA A 94 -20.09 -9.43 5.48
N TYR A 95 -18.85 -9.06 5.85
CA TYR A 95 -18.07 -8.05 5.14
C TYR A 95 -17.80 -8.48 3.69
N LEU A 96 -17.26 -9.69 3.49
CA LEU A 96 -16.99 -10.22 2.14
C LEU A 96 -18.27 -10.34 1.32
N ARG A 97 -19.40 -10.74 1.95
CA ARG A 97 -20.70 -10.76 1.27
C ARG A 97 -21.16 -9.38 0.80
N ALA A 98 -20.99 -8.35 1.64
CA ALA A 98 -21.33 -6.98 1.25
C ALA A 98 -20.41 -6.51 0.11
N GLU A 99 -19.13 -6.88 0.17
CA GLU A 99 -18.14 -6.51 -0.83
C GLU A 99 -18.38 -7.18 -2.19
N ILE A 100 -18.89 -8.43 -2.21
CA ILE A 100 -19.28 -9.15 -3.44
C ILE A 100 -20.27 -8.34 -4.31
N PHE A 101 -21.09 -7.48 -3.71
CA PHE A 101 -22.05 -6.66 -4.46
C PHE A 101 -21.45 -5.40 -5.11
N ASP A 102 -20.27 -4.96 -4.67
CA ASP A 102 -19.59 -3.74 -5.16
C ASP A 102 -18.09 -3.99 -5.44
N VAL A 103 -17.82 -5.09 -6.16
CA VAL A 103 -16.46 -5.61 -6.41
C VAL A 103 -15.69 -4.79 -7.45
N ARG A 104 -14.99 -3.74 -7.01
CA ARG A 104 -14.10 -2.98 -7.90
C ARG A 104 -12.65 -3.06 -7.45
N HIS A 105 -12.06 -4.26 -7.49
CA HIS A 105 -10.66 -4.48 -7.18
C HIS A 105 -9.79 -4.50 -8.45
N GLU A 106 -8.54 -4.05 -8.30
CA GLU A 106 -7.51 -4.09 -9.33
C GLU A 106 -6.24 -4.75 -8.78
N LEU A 107 -5.51 -5.46 -9.64
CA LEU A 107 -4.22 -6.06 -9.30
C LEU A 107 -3.17 -5.00 -8.96
N VAL A 108 -2.15 -5.37 -8.16
CA VAL A 108 -1.06 -4.48 -7.75
C VAL A 108 -0.37 -3.81 -8.93
N GLY A 109 -0.31 -4.48 -10.09
CA GLY A 109 0.22 -3.92 -11.33
C GLY A 109 -0.50 -2.64 -11.76
N ARG A 110 -1.83 -2.64 -11.75
CA ARG A 110 -2.64 -1.45 -12.12
C ARG A 110 -2.51 -0.34 -11.08
N TRP A 111 -2.51 -0.71 -9.79
CA TRP A 111 -2.26 0.25 -8.72
C TRP A 111 -0.90 0.91 -8.86
N ARG A 112 0.14 0.15 -9.19
CA ARG A 112 1.48 0.68 -9.41
C ARG A 112 1.51 1.67 -10.55
N ASP A 113 0.90 1.35 -11.68
CA ASP A 113 0.85 2.27 -12.82
C ASP A 113 0.09 3.56 -12.47
N ARG A 114 -1.03 3.44 -11.73
CA ARG A 114 -1.84 4.58 -11.29
C ARG A 114 -1.06 5.48 -10.32
N LEU A 115 -0.44 4.91 -9.30
CA LEU A 115 0.34 5.64 -8.30
C LEU A 115 1.58 6.29 -8.93
N ALA A 116 2.24 5.59 -9.86
CA ALA A 116 3.36 6.16 -10.62
C ALA A 116 2.95 7.37 -11.46
N ARG A 117 1.81 7.30 -12.17
CA ARG A 117 1.27 8.44 -12.94
C ARG A 117 0.94 9.65 -12.07
N ALA A 118 0.53 9.42 -10.82
CA ALA A 118 0.26 10.49 -9.85
C ALA A 118 1.52 11.13 -9.26
N GLY A 119 2.73 10.68 -9.61
CA GLY A 119 3.99 11.22 -9.07
C GLY A 119 4.45 10.54 -7.78
N LEU A 120 4.08 9.27 -7.58
CA LEU A 120 4.61 8.46 -6.48
C LEU A 120 5.67 7.48 -6.99
N THR A 121 6.75 7.32 -6.25
CA THR A 121 7.79 6.31 -6.52
C THR A 121 7.66 5.17 -5.52
N GLN A 122 7.60 3.93 -6.02
CA GLN A 122 7.54 2.74 -5.17
C GLN A 122 8.83 2.59 -4.35
N LEU A 123 8.68 2.27 -3.08
CA LEU A 123 9.76 1.87 -2.17
C LEU A 123 9.76 0.35 -2.08
N PRO A 124 10.70 -0.35 -2.72
CA PRO A 124 10.73 -1.81 -2.69
C PRO A 124 11.04 -2.31 -1.28
N PHE A 125 10.32 -3.33 -0.84
CA PHE A 125 10.63 -3.99 0.42
C PHE A 125 11.89 -4.86 0.27
N GLY A 126 12.79 -4.77 1.26
CA GLY A 126 14.03 -5.55 1.26
C GLY A 126 13.86 -6.95 1.88
N PRO A 127 14.88 -7.82 1.77
CA PRO A 127 14.84 -9.20 2.27
C PRO A 127 14.55 -9.31 3.77
N ARG A 128 14.98 -8.32 4.57
CA ARG A 128 14.69 -8.26 6.00
C ARG A 128 13.20 -8.08 6.30
N ALA A 129 12.52 -7.26 5.52
CA ALA A 129 11.08 -7.04 5.67
C ALA A 129 10.31 -8.31 5.29
N LEU A 130 10.77 -9.03 4.26
CA LEU A 130 10.19 -10.33 3.87
C LEU A 130 10.34 -11.37 4.99
N ALA A 131 11.53 -11.50 5.56
CA ALA A 131 11.78 -12.43 6.67
C ALA A 131 10.88 -12.11 7.87
N GLN A 132 10.78 -10.84 8.25
CA GLN A 132 9.91 -10.41 9.35
C GLN A 132 8.43 -10.68 9.05
N ALA A 133 7.94 -10.36 7.84
CA ALA A 133 6.56 -10.62 7.45
C ALA A 133 6.24 -12.12 7.49
N THR A 134 7.18 -12.95 7.03
CA THR A 134 7.05 -14.42 7.03
C THR A 134 7.00 -14.95 8.45
N GLU A 135 7.93 -14.56 9.33
CA GLU A 135 7.93 -14.95 10.75
C GLU A 135 6.64 -14.53 11.46
N ARG A 136 6.15 -13.32 11.19
CA ARG A 136 4.88 -12.83 11.76
C ARG A 136 3.70 -13.66 11.28
N LEU A 137 3.63 -13.98 9.99
CA LEU A 137 2.57 -14.81 9.43
C LEU A 137 2.60 -16.23 10.03
N LEU A 138 3.78 -16.84 10.11
CA LEU A 138 3.96 -18.15 10.75
C LEU A 138 3.55 -18.10 12.23
N GLY A 139 3.93 -17.07 12.98
CA GLY A 139 3.53 -16.90 14.38
C GLY A 139 2.02 -16.76 14.56
N LEU A 140 1.34 -16.03 13.68
CA LEU A 140 -0.12 -15.86 13.71
C LEU A 140 -0.86 -17.15 13.33
N THR A 141 -0.29 -17.95 12.43
CA THR A 141 -0.92 -19.16 11.89
C THR A 141 -0.52 -20.44 12.64
N ALA A 142 0.52 -20.41 13.48
CA ALA A 142 1.05 -21.56 14.19
C ALA A 142 0.01 -22.29 15.08
N ALA A 143 -0.95 -21.54 15.65
CA ALA A 143 -2.00 -22.10 16.49
C ALA A 143 -3.10 -22.85 15.70
N PHE A 144 -3.14 -22.70 14.38
CA PHE A 144 -4.21 -23.21 13.52
C PHE A 144 -3.68 -24.27 12.57
N ARG A 145 -4.07 -25.55 12.76
CA ARG A 145 -3.77 -26.72 11.90
C ARG A 145 -2.56 -26.57 10.94
N GLY A 146 -1.42 -26.15 11.47
CA GLY A 146 -0.15 -26.01 10.76
C GLY A 146 0.02 -24.81 9.81
N GLY A 147 -0.89 -23.83 9.78
CA GLY A 147 -0.80 -22.66 8.87
C GLY A 147 -0.69 -23.01 7.38
N ALA A 148 -1.02 -24.26 7.04
CA ALA A 148 -0.74 -24.84 5.73
C ALA A 148 -1.56 -24.11 4.67
N GLY A 149 -0.87 -23.46 3.73
CA GLY A 149 -1.47 -22.71 2.65
C GLY A 149 -1.16 -21.21 2.70
N TYR A 150 -0.99 -20.61 3.89
CA TYR A 150 -0.62 -19.20 3.98
C TYR A 150 0.87 -18.97 3.65
N GLY A 151 1.15 -17.92 2.89
CA GLY A 151 2.52 -17.52 2.54
C GLY A 151 2.65 -16.02 2.30
N VAL A 152 3.90 -15.54 2.23
CA VAL A 152 4.22 -14.17 1.77
C VAL A 152 4.86 -14.28 0.39
N LEU A 153 4.22 -13.68 -0.61
CA LEU A 153 4.66 -13.68 -2.00
C LEU A 153 5.32 -12.33 -2.33
N GLU A 154 6.41 -12.35 -3.09
CA GLU A 154 7.01 -11.13 -3.61
C GLU A 154 6.38 -10.77 -4.96
N CYS A 155 5.94 -9.52 -5.10
CA CYS A 155 5.25 -9.03 -6.29
C CYS A 155 5.89 -7.71 -6.76
N GLY A 156 7.03 -7.80 -7.45
CA GLY A 156 7.67 -6.65 -8.11
C GLY A 156 7.97 -5.48 -7.17
N GLY A 157 8.64 -5.74 -6.05
CA GLY A 157 8.96 -4.76 -5.00
C GLY A 157 7.86 -4.59 -3.93
N SER A 158 6.76 -5.33 -4.06
CA SER A 158 5.66 -5.40 -3.10
C SER A 158 5.64 -6.76 -2.40
N PHE A 159 4.88 -6.88 -1.32
CA PHE A 159 4.55 -8.18 -0.73
C PHE A 159 3.06 -8.46 -0.87
N ALA A 160 2.69 -9.72 -1.03
CA ALA A 160 1.32 -10.16 -0.98
C ALA A 160 1.13 -11.28 0.05
N LEU A 161 0.03 -11.22 0.80
CA LEU A 161 -0.45 -12.36 1.57
C LEU A 161 -1.03 -13.37 0.58
N GLY A 162 -0.49 -14.57 0.55
CA GLY A 162 -0.92 -15.65 -0.34
C GLY A 162 -1.66 -16.77 0.40
N TRP A 163 -2.55 -17.44 -0.32
CA TRP A 163 -3.17 -18.70 0.04
C TRP A 163 -2.97 -19.71 -1.10
N HIS A 164 -2.24 -20.80 -0.85
CA HIS A 164 -1.82 -21.78 -1.86
C HIS A 164 -1.22 -21.11 -3.12
N ASP A 165 -0.24 -20.23 -2.91
CA ASP A 165 0.45 -19.44 -3.94
C ASP A 165 -0.44 -18.46 -4.73
N ARG A 166 -1.73 -18.32 -4.37
CA ARG A 166 -2.61 -17.29 -4.89
C ARG A 166 -2.54 -16.05 -3.99
N PRO A 167 -2.17 -14.87 -4.50
CA PRO A 167 -2.19 -13.65 -3.71
C PRO A 167 -3.63 -13.23 -3.40
N LEU A 168 -3.86 -12.81 -2.16
CA LEU A 168 -5.15 -12.35 -1.64
C LEU A 168 -5.14 -10.84 -1.39
N TYR A 169 -4.08 -10.34 -0.77
CA TYR A 169 -3.89 -8.92 -0.47
C TYR A 169 -2.46 -8.52 -0.80
N SER A 170 -2.26 -7.37 -1.42
CA SER A 170 -0.95 -6.79 -1.65
C SER A 170 -0.71 -5.58 -0.76
N ALA A 171 0.51 -5.48 -0.23
CA ALA A 171 1.02 -4.34 0.50
C ALA A 171 2.12 -3.69 -0.33
N THR A 172 2.08 -2.36 -0.44
CA THR A 172 3.06 -1.54 -1.16
C THR A 172 3.41 -0.30 -0.34
N ALA A 173 4.59 0.24 -0.56
CA ALA A 173 5.05 1.49 0.04
C ALA A 173 5.53 2.45 -1.06
N TRP A 174 5.30 3.75 -0.84
CA TRP A 174 5.49 4.81 -1.83
C TRP A 174 6.05 6.06 -1.18
N ARG A 175 6.68 6.90 -1.98
CA ARG A 175 7.06 8.28 -1.60
C ARG A 175 6.67 9.25 -2.71
N ALA A 176 6.37 10.50 -2.35
CA ALA A 176 6.21 11.56 -3.35
C ALA A 176 7.57 11.87 -4.01
N THR A 177 7.63 12.00 -5.34
CA THR A 177 8.87 12.28 -6.08
C THR A 177 9.60 13.55 -5.62
N GLY A 178 8.87 14.54 -5.09
CA GLY A 178 9.46 15.79 -4.57
C GLY A 178 10.07 15.70 -3.16
N ALA A 179 9.82 14.63 -2.40
CA ALA A 179 10.25 14.54 -1.00
C ALA A 179 11.78 14.47 -0.82
N ASP A 180 12.51 13.94 -1.81
CA ASP A 180 13.98 13.84 -1.75
C ASP A 180 14.68 15.20 -1.85
N ALA A 181 14.13 16.11 -2.66
CA ALA A 181 14.67 17.46 -2.82
C ALA A 181 14.56 18.26 -1.51
N ALA A 182 13.45 18.11 -0.78
CA ALA A 182 13.26 18.76 0.52
C ALA A 182 14.20 18.20 1.60
N SER A 183 14.52 16.90 1.59
CA SER A 183 15.51 16.31 2.50
C SER A 183 16.94 16.75 2.20
N ALA A 184 17.32 16.85 0.92
CA ALA A 184 18.66 17.27 0.51
C ALA A 184 18.95 18.73 0.89
N VAL A 185 17.95 19.62 0.78
CA VAL A 185 18.09 21.03 1.19
C VAL A 185 18.27 21.15 2.72
N ASN A 186 17.55 20.37 3.51
CA ASN A 186 17.69 20.39 4.97
C ASN A 186 19.03 19.85 5.46
N ASP A 187 19.60 18.83 4.82
CA ASP A 187 20.93 18.30 5.19
C ASP A 187 22.06 19.29 4.84
N THR A 188 21.92 20.07 3.76
CA THR A 188 22.92 21.11 3.43
C THR A 188 22.88 22.33 4.36
N ALA A 189 21.74 22.63 4.99
CA ALA A 189 21.60 23.77 5.90
C ALA A 189 22.22 23.53 7.30
N VAL A 190 22.40 22.27 7.70
CA VAL A 190 22.93 21.91 9.03
C VAL A 190 24.48 21.81 9.05
N GLY A 191 25.14 21.76 7.88
CA GLY A 191 26.59 21.59 7.77
C GLY A 191 27.46 22.85 7.92
N GLY A 192 26.86 24.05 8.03
CA GLY A 192 27.56 25.32 7.81
C GLY A 192 27.74 26.22 9.05
N SER A 193 28.25 25.73 10.18
CA SER A 193 28.83 26.62 11.21
C SER A 193 29.73 25.87 12.20
N LYS A 194 31.02 25.76 11.86
CA LYS A 194 32.08 25.61 12.87
C LYS A 194 33.03 26.79 12.73
N GLY A 195 32.98 27.63 13.76
CA GLY A 195 33.66 28.91 13.84
C GLY A 195 35.18 28.79 13.84
N ASN A 196 35.81 29.75 13.19
CA ASN A 196 37.22 30.05 13.32
C ASN A 196 37.34 31.36 14.11
N ARG A 197 37.68 31.28 15.40
CA ARG A 197 38.16 32.42 16.19
C ARG A 197 39.51 32.03 16.79
N ASN A 198 40.58 32.36 16.09
CA ASN A 198 41.89 32.52 16.70
C ASN A 198 42.11 34.01 16.92
N VAL A 199 41.88 34.47 18.15
CA VAL A 199 42.37 35.75 18.65
C VAL A 199 43.59 35.41 19.50
N VAL A 200 44.78 35.71 18.99
CA VAL A 200 46.02 35.73 19.77
C VAL A 200 46.22 37.17 20.21
N GLU A 201 45.92 37.43 21.49
CA GLU A 201 46.28 38.68 22.14
C GLU A 201 47.76 38.65 22.53
N ASN A 202 48.51 39.59 21.95
CA ASN A 202 49.81 40.03 22.43
C ASN A 202 49.64 40.77 23.77
N ARG A 203 50.46 40.45 24.78
CA ARG A 203 51.12 41.47 25.64
C ARG A 203 52.18 40.85 26.57
N GLN A 204 53.37 41.44 26.45
CA GLN A 204 54.55 41.49 27.33
C GLN A 204 55.43 40.26 27.45
#